data_AF-A0A6S7BC74-F1
#
_entry.id   AF-A0A6S7BC74-F1
#
_cell.length_a   1.000
_cell.length_b   1.000
_cell.length_c   1.000
_cell.angle_alpha   90.00
_cell.angle_beta   90.00
_cell.angle_gamma   90.00
#
_symmetry.space_group_name_H-M   'P 1'
#
loop_
_entity.id
_entity.type
_entity.pdbx_description
1 polymer ?
#
loop_
_entity_poly.entity_id
_entity_poly.type
_entity_poly.pdbx_seq_one_letter_code
_entity_poly.pdbx_strand_id
1 'polypeptide(L)'
;MTDIATRENLLAALLQLEKRARACADAQALAFLMVNDTHALAPYRQAALWLPGAGGDGVISALSGLAVPDPNAPYTVWLAGLLASRAREGASGPFDATSDEHAMWAEHLPRHGLLLRLPLGHATASDGLLALWRDTPWTGAEIAVLGLLADAYAHAWRALAPTQRTGRAAGWWGRLRHGERRTRWWLALGAAVIALMFVPVRQSVLAPAEVVARAPMAVRAPLQGVVDEIAVTPSQTVEKGQLLAALDVRDLEGRLESARQALAVADAELRQNQQQALVDDRSKATLALAQGKRAQAASDVDFYAKAVARTQLRAERDGIVLFDDPADWIGKPVALGERIMMVADPADVELEIHLSVGDAIALPAEAPIRLFLNTAPADPLPATLLRVGYRAAPTADGAMAYRVRARLTDDALATQPRVGLKGTAKLYGESTPLYGYLLRKPLATLRVWLGL
;
A
#
# COMPACT_ATOMS: atom_id res chain seq x y z
N MET A 1 1.25 -74.76 43.66
CA MET A 1 1.05 -74.38 42.24
C MET A 1 0.46 -72.98 42.09
N THR A 2 -0.33 -72.48 43.04
CA THR A 2 -0.92 -71.12 43.01
C THR A 2 0.11 -69.99 43.18
N ASP A 3 1.05 -70.09 44.13
CA ASP A 3 2.07 -69.03 44.37
C ASP A 3 3.04 -68.83 43.19
N ILE A 4 3.38 -69.90 42.46
CA ILE A 4 4.24 -69.82 41.26
C ILE A 4 3.54 -69.06 40.13
N ALA A 5 2.27 -69.41 39.86
CA ALA A 5 1.46 -68.71 38.85
C ALA A 5 1.24 -67.23 39.19
N THR A 6 1.13 -66.87 40.48
CA THR A 6 1.00 -65.47 40.92
C THR A 6 2.29 -64.68 40.70
N ARG A 7 3.47 -65.28 40.94
CA ARG A 7 4.76 -64.63 40.69
C ARG A 7 5.07 -64.47 39.20
N GLU A 8 4.72 -65.47 38.38
CA GLU A 8 4.85 -65.39 36.91
C GLU A 8 3.97 -64.27 36.34
N ASN A 9 2.74 -64.13 36.82
CA ASN A 9 1.83 -63.06 36.41
C ASN A 9 2.34 -61.67 36.82
N LEU A 10 2.93 -61.54 38.00
CA LEU A 10 3.49 -60.28 38.49
C LEU A 10 4.73 -59.86 37.68
N LEU A 11 5.60 -60.82 37.34
CA LEU A 11 6.74 -60.58 36.46
C LEU A 11 6.30 -60.22 35.03
N ALA A 12 5.27 -60.90 34.50
CA ALA A 12 4.69 -60.58 33.20
C ALA A 12 4.10 -59.16 33.17
N ALA A 13 3.39 -58.76 34.23
CA ALA A 13 2.85 -57.41 34.38
C ALA A 13 3.95 -56.34 34.41
N LEU A 14 5.04 -56.59 35.16
CA LEU A 14 6.21 -55.71 35.20
C LEU A 14 6.83 -55.54 33.79
N LEU A 15 7.12 -56.64 33.09
CA LEU A 15 7.70 -56.61 31.74
C LEU A 15 6.79 -55.89 30.73
N GLN A 16 5.48 -56.08 30.83
CA GLN A 16 4.50 -55.41 29.97
C GLN A 16 4.47 -53.90 30.22
N LEU A 17 4.51 -53.47 31.49
CA LEU A 17 4.56 -52.06 31.85
C LEU A 17 5.85 -51.40 31.36
N GLU A 18 7.00 -52.05 31.53
CA GLU A 18 8.27 -51.53 31.02
C GLU A 18 8.27 -51.38 29.48
N LYS A 19 7.70 -52.36 28.77
CA LYS A 19 7.58 -52.29 27.30
C LYS A 19 6.71 -51.11 26.89
N ARG A 20 5.58 -50.89 27.57
CA ARG A 20 4.68 -49.77 27.29
C ARG A 20 5.31 -48.42 27.61
N ALA A 21 6.00 -48.31 28.75
CA ALA A 21 6.73 -47.09 29.13
C ALA A 21 7.78 -46.69 28.10
N ARG A 22 8.52 -47.66 27.55
CA ARG A 22 9.51 -47.43 26.48
C ARG A 22 8.89 -47.11 25.11
N ALA A 23 7.61 -47.45 24.90
CA ALA A 23 6.88 -47.20 23.67
C ALA A 23 6.10 -45.89 23.66
N CYS A 24 6.06 -45.14 24.78
CA CYS A 24 5.43 -43.83 24.85
C CYS A 24 6.07 -42.83 23.87
N ALA A 25 5.24 -41.99 23.23
CA ALA A 25 5.69 -41.03 22.22
C ALA A 25 6.29 -39.75 22.81
N ASP A 26 5.83 -39.33 23.99
CA ASP A 26 6.28 -38.13 24.68
C ASP A 26 6.28 -38.29 26.21
N ALA A 27 6.86 -37.31 26.91
CA ALA A 27 6.98 -37.32 28.37
C ALA A 27 5.62 -37.23 29.08
N GLN A 28 4.61 -36.61 28.46
CA GLN A 28 3.28 -36.47 29.05
C GLN A 28 2.51 -37.80 29.02
N ALA A 29 2.58 -38.55 27.92
CA ALA A 29 2.04 -39.89 27.81
C ALA A 29 2.71 -40.86 28.78
N LEU A 30 4.03 -40.72 28.96
CA LEU A 30 4.75 -41.49 29.98
C LEU A 30 4.28 -41.12 31.40
N ALA A 31 4.16 -39.83 31.72
CA ALA A 31 3.67 -39.37 33.01
C ALA A 31 2.28 -39.94 33.34
N PHE A 32 1.36 -39.93 32.36
CA PHE A 32 0.03 -40.51 32.51
C PHE A 32 0.08 -42.03 32.72
N LEU A 33 0.93 -42.75 31.99
CA LEU A 33 1.11 -44.19 32.16
C LEU A 33 1.62 -44.52 33.57
N MET A 34 2.60 -43.76 34.08
CA MET A 34 3.20 -43.98 35.39
C MET A 34 2.20 -43.88 36.54
N VAL A 35 1.26 -42.93 36.48
CA VAL A 35 0.27 -42.70 37.56
C VAL A 35 -1.02 -43.51 37.41
N ASN A 36 -1.24 -44.22 36.29
CA ASN A 36 -2.46 -45.01 36.08
C ASN A 36 -2.21 -46.50 35.88
N ASP A 37 -1.21 -46.87 35.07
CA ASP A 37 -0.99 -48.27 34.71
C ASP A 37 -0.17 -49.03 35.77
N THR A 38 0.52 -48.32 36.67
CA THR A 38 1.22 -48.92 37.83
C THR A 38 0.26 -49.70 38.74
N HIS A 39 -1.05 -49.44 38.66
CA HIS A 39 -2.08 -50.18 39.39
C HIS A 39 -2.11 -51.67 39.01
N ALA A 40 -1.66 -52.03 37.81
CA ALA A 40 -1.56 -53.42 37.36
C ALA A 40 -0.53 -54.24 38.16
N LEU A 41 0.45 -53.56 38.79
CA LEU A 41 1.51 -54.18 39.56
C LEU A 41 1.24 -54.17 41.07
N ALA A 42 0.70 -53.05 41.57
CA ALA A 42 0.24 -52.94 42.95
C ALA A 42 -0.99 -52.03 43.03
N PRO A 43 -2.10 -52.48 43.66
CA PRO A 43 -3.30 -51.67 43.77
C PRO A 43 -3.05 -50.46 44.69
N TYR A 44 -3.45 -49.28 44.22
CA TYR A 44 -3.44 -48.02 44.96
C TYR A 44 -4.70 -47.22 44.66
N ARG A 45 -5.03 -46.28 45.55
CA ARG A 45 -6.21 -45.41 45.37
C ARG A 45 -5.86 -44.11 44.67
N GLN A 46 -4.68 -43.57 44.93
CA GLN A 46 -4.17 -42.37 44.26
C GLN A 46 -2.69 -42.48 43.95
N ALA A 47 -2.26 -41.84 42.87
CA ALA A 47 -0.86 -41.70 42.49
C ALA A 47 -0.56 -40.29 41.99
N ALA A 48 0.66 -39.81 42.24
CA ALA A 48 1.12 -38.51 41.78
C ALA A 48 2.57 -38.59 41.30
N LEU A 49 2.85 -37.96 40.16
CA LEU A 49 4.20 -37.76 39.66
C LEU A 49 4.63 -36.32 39.92
N TRP A 50 5.68 -36.16 40.73
CA TRP A 50 6.31 -34.88 41.01
C TRP A 50 7.66 -34.78 40.31
N LEU A 51 7.93 -33.63 39.72
CA LEU A 51 9.18 -33.30 39.06
C LEU A 51 9.81 -32.05 39.68
N PRO A 52 11.15 -31.99 39.75
CA PRO A 52 11.85 -30.79 40.20
C PRO A 52 11.58 -29.61 39.26
N GLY A 53 11.32 -28.44 39.84
CA GLY A 53 11.07 -27.18 39.13
C GLY A 53 12.08 -26.11 39.53
N ALA A 54 12.25 -25.09 38.69
CA ALA A 54 13.25 -24.02 38.89
C ALA A 54 13.04 -23.17 40.17
N GLY A 55 11.86 -23.24 40.80
CA GLY A 55 11.48 -22.49 42.00
C GLY A 55 11.59 -23.24 43.33
N GLY A 56 12.17 -24.44 43.37
CA GLY A 56 12.36 -25.21 44.61
C GLY A 56 11.16 -26.04 45.07
N ASP A 57 9.93 -25.58 44.82
CA ASP A 57 8.69 -26.28 45.22
C ASP A 57 8.23 -27.38 44.23
N GLY A 58 8.89 -27.49 43.08
CA GLY A 58 8.59 -28.48 42.06
C GLY A 58 7.19 -28.35 41.45
N VAL A 59 6.82 -29.31 40.57
CA VAL A 59 5.52 -29.32 39.89
C VAL A 59 4.97 -30.75 39.85
N ILE A 60 3.67 -30.89 40.11
CA ILE A 60 2.95 -32.14 39.87
C ILE A 60 2.71 -32.28 38.37
N SER A 61 3.41 -33.22 37.73
CA SER A 61 3.32 -33.46 36.29
C SER A 61 2.09 -34.30 35.91
N ALA A 62 1.64 -35.19 36.78
CA ALA A 62 0.46 -36.04 36.55
C ALA A 62 -0.15 -36.52 37.87
N LEU A 63 -1.46 -36.75 37.86
CA LEU A 63 -2.23 -37.35 38.95
C LEU A 63 -3.04 -38.53 38.42
N SER A 64 -3.24 -39.58 39.22
CA SER A 64 -4.09 -40.72 38.86
C SER A 64 -5.49 -40.23 38.46
N GLY A 65 -5.95 -40.64 37.28
CA GLY A 65 -7.24 -40.24 36.71
C GLY A 65 -7.24 -38.92 35.93
N LEU A 66 -6.16 -38.12 35.96
CA LEU A 66 -6.05 -36.84 35.23
C LEU A 66 -4.77 -36.76 34.40
N ALA A 67 -4.91 -36.37 33.12
CA ALA A 67 -3.77 -36.24 32.22
C ALA A 67 -2.92 -34.98 32.45
N VAL A 68 -3.53 -33.88 32.91
CA VAL A 68 -2.85 -32.63 33.29
C VAL A 68 -3.55 -32.04 34.52
N PRO A 69 -2.90 -31.99 35.69
CA PRO A 69 -3.48 -31.36 36.87
C PRO A 69 -3.44 -29.83 36.74
N ASP A 70 -4.42 -29.13 37.31
CA ASP A 70 -4.40 -27.66 37.39
C ASP A 70 -3.29 -27.22 38.36
N PRO A 71 -2.25 -26.49 37.91
CA PRO A 71 -1.13 -26.09 38.75
C PRO A 71 -1.50 -25.09 39.86
N ASN A 72 -2.66 -24.42 39.77
CA ASN A 72 -3.08 -23.40 40.75
C ASN A 72 -4.13 -23.92 41.75
N ALA A 73 -4.55 -25.18 41.65
CA ALA A 73 -5.52 -25.74 42.59
C ALA A 73 -4.91 -25.86 44.01
N PRO A 74 -5.65 -25.54 45.08
CA PRO A 74 -5.13 -25.61 46.45
C PRO A 74 -4.52 -26.99 46.81
N TYR A 75 -5.15 -28.07 46.33
CA TYR A 75 -4.65 -29.43 46.50
C TYR A 75 -3.32 -29.71 45.79
N THR A 76 -3.14 -29.24 44.55
CA THR A 76 -1.93 -29.51 43.75
C THR A 76 -0.74 -28.70 44.24
N VAL A 77 -0.96 -27.46 44.70
CA VAL A 77 0.06 -26.62 45.33
C VAL A 77 0.53 -27.23 46.66
N TRP A 78 -0.41 -27.66 47.51
CA TRP A 78 -0.08 -28.34 48.76
C TRP A 78 0.70 -29.65 48.51
N LEU A 79 0.23 -30.47 47.58
CA LEU A 79 0.86 -31.75 47.25
C LEU A 79 2.26 -31.56 46.65
N ALA A 80 2.47 -30.53 45.82
CA ALA A 80 3.78 -30.19 45.30
C ALA A 80 4.76 -29.82 46.43
N GLY A 81 4.33 -28.99 47.39
CA GLY A 81 5.13 -28.61 48.56
C GLY A 81 5.47 -29.80 49.46
N LEU A 82 4.49 -30.68 49.70
CA LEU A 82 4.67 -31.93 50.44
C LEU A 82 5.73 -32.82 49.77
N LEU A 83 5.62 -33.08 48.47
CA LEU A 83 6.58 -33.94 47.77
C LEU A 83 7.96 -33.26 47.63
N ALA A 84 8.01 -31.94 47.53
CA ALA A 84 9.26 -31.17 47.52
C ALA A 84 10.00 -31.22 48.87
N SER A 85 9.29 -31.25 50.01
CA SER A 85 9.95 -31.46 51.32
C SER A 85 10.56 -32.85 51.40
N ARG A 86 9.81 -33.89 51.03
CA ARG A 86 10.29 -35.28 51.05
C ARG A 86 11.43 -35.52 50.05
N ALA A 87 11.42 -34.85 48.89
CA ALA A 87 12.51 -34.88 47.93
C ALA A 87 13.81 -34.28 48.50
N ARG A 88 13.72 -33.17 49.24
CA ARG A 88 14.86 -32.51 49.91
C ARG A 88 15.44 -33.36 51.04
N GLU A 89 14.59 -34.07 51.77
CA GLU A 89 14.99 -35.02 52.82
C GLU A 89 15.60 -36.31 52.23
N GLY A 90 15.46 -36.53 50.92
CA GLY A 90 15.92 -37.74 50.26
C GLY A 90 15.11 -38.99 50.61
N ALA A 91 13.88 -38.82 51.13
CA ALA A 91 13.04 -39.91 51.58
C ALA A 91 12.68 -40.88 50.43
N SER A 92 12.71 -42.18 50.71
CA SER A 92 12.30 -43.24 49.79
C SER A 92 11.66 -44.36 50.62
N GLY A 93 10.57 -44.94 50.12
CA GLY A 93 9.82 -45.98 50.83
C GLY A 93 8.53 -45.49 51.48
N PRO A 94 7.94 -46.28 52.39
CA PRO A 94 6.66 -45.98 53.02
C PRO A 94 6.74 -44.71 53.88
N PHE A 95 5.70 -43.89 53.82
CA PHE A 95 5.57 -42.68 54.61
C PHE A 95 4.14 -42.42 55.02
N ASP A 96 3.98 -41.81 56.19
CA ASP A 96 2.69 -41.38 56.73
C ASP A 96 2.68 -39.84 56.88
N ALA A 97 1.49 -39.29 57.15
CA ALA A 97 1.27 -37.86 57.38
C ALA A 97 1.95 -37.40 58.69
N THR A 98 2.60 -36.22 58.66
CA THR A 98 3.06 -35.54 59.87
C THR A 98 1.92 -34.77 60.55
N SER A 99 2.16 -34.22 61.75
CA SER A 99 1.16 -33.47 62.52
C SER A 99 0.57 -32.28 61.75
N ASP A 100 1.39 -31.59 60.96
CA ASP A 100 1.03 -30.36 60.27
C ASP A 100 0.30 -30.64 58.94
N GLU A 101 0.49 -31.84 58.40
CA GLU A 101 -0.09 -32.31 57.13
C GLU A 101 -1.44 -33.01 57.32
N HIS A 102 -1.79 -33.38 58.57
CA HIS A 102 -2.89 -34.29 58.88
C HIS A 102 -4.26 -33.79 58.40
N ALA A 103 -4.51 -32.48 58.44
CA ALA A 103 -5.79 -31.89 58.04
C ALA A 103 -6.09 -32.11 56.54
N MET A 104 -5.15 -31.72 55.67
CA MET A 104 -5.31 -31.89 54.22
C MET A 104 -5.10 -33.35 53.78
N TRP A 105 -4.24 -34.09 54.47
CA TRP A 105 -4.02 -35.51 54.18
C TRP A 105 -5.27 -36.34 54.46
N ALA A 106 -5.90 -36.18 55.63
CA ALA A 106 -7.09 -36.97 55.99
C ALA A 106 -8.28 -36.69 55.07
N GLU A 107 -8.37 -35.48 54.52
CA GLU A 107 -9.44 -35.09 53.59
C GLU A 107 -9.24 -35.66 52.18
N HIS A 108 -8.00 -35.73 51.70
CA HIS A 108 -7.72 -35.99 50.28
C HIS A 108 -6.94 -37.28 49.98
N LEU A 109 -6.18 -37.83 50.94
CA LEU A 109 -5.25 -38.95 50.72
C LEU A 109 -5.51 -40.16 51.64
N PRO A 110 -5.32 -41.39 51.14
CA PRO A 110 -5.30 -42.61 51.95
C PRO A 110 -4.20 -42.62 53.02
N ARG A 111 -4.36 -43.47 54.04
CA ARG A 111 -3.48 -43.48 55.23
C ARG A 111 -2.01 -43.77 54.95
N HIS A 112 -1.70 -44.66 54.01
CA HIS A 112 -0.33 -45.13 53.78
C HIS A 112 0.21 -44.70 52.41
N GLY A 113 1.22 -43.83 52.43
CA GLY A 113 1.96 -43.40 51.25
C GLY A 113 3.20 -44.25 50.98
N LEU A 114 3.61 -44.34 49.72
CA LEU A 114 4.87 -44.90 49.27
C LEU A 114 5.54 -43.93 48.30
N LEU A 115 6.78 -43.54 48.58
CA LEU A 115 7.61 -42.73 47.69
C LEU A 115 8.59 -43.60 46.93
N LEU A 116 8.53 -43.52 45.60
CA LEU A 116 9.49 -44.12 44.69
C LEU A 116 10.31 -43.01 44.05
N ARG A 117 11.63 -43.08 44.22
CA ARG A 117 12.55 -42.11 43.61
C ARG A 117 12.82 -42.48 42.16
N LEU A 118 12.80 -41.47 41.29
CA LEU A 118 13.09 -41.59 39.88
C LEU A 118 14.42 -40.90 39.59
N PRO A 119 15.52 -41.65 39.38
CA PRO A 119 16.83 -41.07 39.09
C PRO A 119 16.86 -40.46 37.68
N LEU A 120 16.49 -39.17 37.58
CA LEU A 120 16.38 -38.45 36.30
C LEU A 120 17.75 -37.96 35.77
N GLY A 121 18.82 -38.08 36.56
CA GLY A 121 20.21 -37.92 36.09
C GLY A 121 20.60 -36.50 35.67
N HIS A 122 19.88 -35.46 36.08
CA HIS A 122 20.30 -34.07 35.90
C HIS A 122 21.26 -33.67 37.01
N ALA A 123 22.51 -33.32 36.66
CA ALA A 123 23.60 -33.05 37.60
C ALA A 123 23.35 -31.90 38.61
N THR A 124 22.25 -31.17 38.48
CA THR A 124 21.90 -30.00 39.29
C THR A 124 20.43 -29.95 39.75
N ALA A 125 19.63 -31.00 39.52
CA ALA A 125 18.22 -31.04 39.94
C ALA A 125 17.94 -32.34 40.69
N SER A 126 17.16 -32.26 41.78
CA SER A 126 16.75 -33.41 42.60
C SER A 126 16.04 -34.49 41.77
N ASP A 127 16.10 -35.74 42.21
CA ASP A 127 15.36 -36.84 41.58
C ASP A 127 13.86 -36.56 41.53
N GLY A 128 13.16 -37.07 40.50
CA GLY A 128 11.70 -37.05 40.46
C GLY A 128 11.11 -38.01 41.50
N LEU A 129 9.85 -37.80 41.88
CA LEU A 129 9.15 -38.67 42.83
C LEU A 129 7.85 -39.19 42.23
N LEU A 130 7.66 -40.51 42.27
CA LEU A 130 6.36 -41.14 42.07
C LEU A 130 5.80 -41.55 43.43
N ALA A 131 4.71 -40.91 43.84
CA ALA A 131 4.06 -41.15 45.12
C ALA A 131 2.77 -41.97 44.89
N LEU A 132 2.59 -43.02 45.68
CA LEU A 132 1.42 -43.91 45.64
C LEU A 132 0.76 -43.97 47.02
N TRP A 133 -0.56 -43.93 47.08
CA TRP A 133 -1.29 -44.00 48.36
C TRP A 133 -2.37 -45.08 48.36
N ARG A 134 -2.48 -45.79 49.49
CA ARG A 134 -3.52 -46.80 49.73
C ARG A 134 -3.87 -46.93 51.21
N ASP A 135 -4.95 -47.66 51.51
CA ASP A 135 -5.45 -47.84 52.88
C ASP A 135 -4.75 -48.99 53.63
N THR A 136 -4.00 -49.85 52.93
CA THR A 136 -3.25 -50.98 53.50
C THR A 136 -1.73 -50.73 53.53
N PRO A 137 -1.00 -51.25 54.52
CA PRO A 137 0.45 -51.04 54.61
C PRO A 137 1.18 -51.70 53.43
N TRP A 138 2.24 -51.07 52.94
CA TRP A 138 3.10 -51.57 51.86
C TRP A 138 3.98 -52.73 52.31
N THR A 139 4.04 -53.82 51.53
CA THR A 139 4.90 -54.96 51.84
C THR A 139 6.29 -54.80 51.21
N GLY A 140 7.33 -55.39 51.82
CA GLY A 140 8.69 -55.31 51.30
C GLY A 140 8.86 -55.86 49.87
N ALA A 141 8.09 -56.88 49.51
CA ALA A 141 8.09 -57.46 48.16
C ALA A 141 7.51 -56.50 47.11
N GLU A 142 6.41 -55.81 47.43
CA GLU A 142 5.82 -54.80 46.53
C GLU A 142 6.76 -53.61 46.34
N ILE A 143 7.38 -53.13 47.41
CA ILE A 143 8.33 -52.00 47.36
C ILE A 143 9.52 -52.36 46.47
N ALA A 144 10.06 -53.58 46.58
CA ALA A 144 11.17 -54.02 45.75
C ALA A 144 10.81 -54.05 44.26
N VAL A 145 9.63 -54.58 43.91
CA VAL A 145 9.19 -54.67 42.51
C VAL A 145 8.82 -53.29 41.93
N LEU A 146 8.16 -52.43 42.72
CA LEU A 146 7.88 -51.05 42.34
C LEU A 146 9.16 -50.21 42.18
N GLY A 147 10.20 -50.50 42.97
CA GLY A 147 11.52 -49.91 42.80
C GLY A 147 12.14 -50.23 41.44
N LEU A 148 12.08 -51.49 41.00
CA LEU A 148 12.55 -51.91 39.66
C LEU A 148 11.77 -51.18 38.55
N LEU A 149 10.44 -51.06 38.70
CA LEU A 149 9.61 -50.32 37.75
C LEU A 149 9.98 -48.82 37.73
N ALA A 150 10.25 -48.22 38.89
CA ALA A 150 10.67 -46.82 38.98
C ALA A 150 11.99 -46.57 38.24
N ASP A 151 12.96 -47.48 38.33
CA ASP A 151 14.21 -47.39 37.56
C ASP A 151 13.95 -47.46 36.05
N ALA A 152 13.06 -48.35 35.61
CA ALA A 152 12.67 -48.46 34.22
C ALA A 152 11.95 -47.20 33.71
N TYR A 153 11.04 -46.63 34.52
CA TYR A 153 10.39 -45.36 34.23
C TYR A 153 11.38 -44.21 34.15
N ALA A 154 12.34 -44.11 35.07
CA ALA A 154 13.37 -43.08 35.04
C ALA A 154 14.28 -43.21 33.81
N HIS A 155 14.54 -44.44 33.35
CA HIS A 155 15.26 -44.67 32.09
C HIS A 155 14.46 -44.20 30.86
N ALA A 156 13.18 -44.59 30.77
CA ALA A 156 12.29 -44.14 29.68
C ALA A 156 12.12 -42.61 29.69
N TRP A 157 12.00 -42.01 30.88
CA TRP A 157 11.91 -40.57 31.05
C TRP A 157 13.14 -39.84 30.52
N ARG A 158 14.35 -40.33 30.81
CA ARG A 158 15.58 -39.71 30.27
C ARG A 158 15.69 -39.78 28.74
N ALA A 159 15.09 -40.79 28.12
CA ALA A 159 15.06 -40.91 26.66
C ALA A 159 14.04 -39.97 26.01
N LEU A 160 12.91 -39.71 26.68
CA LEU A 160 11.79 -38.91 26.16
C LEU A 160 11.82 -37.44 26.59
N ALA A 161 12.36 -37.16 27.77
CA ALA A 161 12.52 -35.79 28.25
C ALA A 161 13.44 -35.06 27.25
N PRO A 162 13.07 -33.84 26.82
CA PRO A 162 13.86 -33.08 25.87
C PRO A 162 15.25 -32.92 26.47
N THR A 163 16.20 -33.69 25.94
CA THR A 163 17.58 -33.57 26.33
C THR A 163 17.92 -32.11 26.06
N GLN A 164 18.28 -31.35 27.09
CA GLN A 164 19.02 -30.11 26.94
C GLN A 164 20.41 -30.48 26.38
N ARG A 165 20.41 -31.02 25.17
CA ARG A 165 21.57 -31.29 24.33
C ARG A 165 22.05 -29.93 23.90
N THR A 166 22.95 -29.41 24.72
CA THR A 166 23.86 -28.31 24.40
C THR A 166 24.32 -28.47 22.95
N GLY A 167 23.94 -27.48 22.15
CA GLY A 167 23.91 -27.54 20.70
C GLY A 167 25.25 -27.86 20.05
N ARG A 168 25.27 -28.95 19.27
CA ARG A 168 26.20 -29.14 18.16
C ARG A 168 25.66 -28.64 16.81
N ALA A 169 24.46 -28.04 16.81
CA ALA A 169 23.91 -27.27 15.69
C ALA A 169 24.07 -25.75 15.88
N ALA A 170 25.08 -25.31 16.62
CA ALA A 170 25.45 -23.89 16.76
C ALA A 170 26.31 -23.42 15.57
N GLY A 171 25.83 -23.69 14.34
CA GLY A 171 26.34 -23.05 13.14
C GLY A 171 25.84 -21.61 13.11
N TRP A 172 26.73 -20.68 13.50
CA TRP A 172 26.64 -19.21 13.41
C TRP A 172 25.46 -18.46 14.07
N TRP A 173 24.20 -18.91 13.94
CA TRP A 173 23.03 -18.19 14.48
C TRP A 173 22.89 -18.25 16.01
N GLY A 174 23.36 -19.33 16.64
CA GLY A 174 23.25 -19.51 18.10
C GLY A 174 24.11 -18.54 18.93
N ARG A 175 25.23 -18.06 18.37
CA ARG A 175 26.12 -17.10 19.03
C ARG A 175 25.58 -15.66 19.06
N LEU A 176 24.50 -15.38 18.34
CA LEU A 176 23.82 -14.08 18.38
C LEU A 176 22.78 -13.99 19.49
N ARG A 177 22.33 -15.10 20.08
CA ARG A 177 21.14 -15.11 20.94
C ARG A 177 21.41 -14.96 22.44
N HIS A 178 22.62 -15.27 22.93
CA HIS A 178 22.94 -15.14 24.36
C HIS A 178 24.37 -14.62 24.61
N GLY A 179 24.48 -13.54 25.39
CA GLY A 179 25.73 -12.88 25.81
C GLY A 179 25.73 -11.39 25.47
N GLU A 180 26.43 -10.58 26.28
CA GLU A 180 26.55 -9.09 26.25
C GLU A 180 26.81 -8.43 24.87
N ARG A 181 27.02 -9.23 23.83
CA ARG A 181 27.14 -8.84 22.42
C ARG A 181 25.80 -8.70 21.68
N ARG A 182 24.66 -9.10 22.26
CA ARG A 182 23.30 -8.87 21.71
C ARG A 182 23.07 -7.37 21.45
N THR A 183 23.37 -6.53 22.44
CA THR A 183 23.22 -5.08 22.30
C THR A 183 24.14 -4.55 21.20
N ARG A 184 25.38 -5.03 21.09
CA ARG A 184 26.32 -4.62 20.03
C ARG A 184 25.86 -5.02 18.63
N TRP A 185 25.23 -6.19 18.46
CA TRP A 185 24.68 -6.61 17.17
C TRP A 185 23.41 -5.86 16.78
N TRP A 186 22.50 -5.61 17.72
CA TRP A 186 21.33 -4.75 17.46
C TRP A 186 21.75 -3.30 17.21
N LEU A 187 22.80 -2.81 17.88
CA LEU A 187 23.40 -1.51 17.60
C LEU A 187 24.09 -1.49 16.23
N ALA A 188 24.81 -2.54 15.85
CA ALA A 188 25.45 -2.63 14.53
C ALA A 188 24.41 -2.75 13.41
N LEU A 189 23.34 -3.50 13.62
CA LEU A 189 22.20 -3.60 12.70
C LEU A 189 21.47 -2.25 12.62
N GLY A 190 21.22 -1.61 13.75
CA GLY A 190 20.65 -0.27 13.81
C GLY A 190 21.53 0.74 13.07
N ALA A 191 22.84 0.72 13.29
CA ALA A 191 23.81 1.56 12.61
C ALA A 191 23.87 1.28 11.10
N ALA A 192 23.79 0.01 10.68
CA ALA A 192 23.74 -0.36 9.27
C ALA A 192 22.45 0.12 8.59
N VAL A 193 21.30 -0.01 9.26
CA VAL A 193 20.02 0.52 8.77
C VAL A 193 20.06 2.04 8.69
N ILE A 194 20.61 2.72 9.72
CA ILE A 194 20.80 4.17 9.72
C ILE A 194 21.74 4.58 8.58
N ALA A 195 22.86 3.89 8.38
CA ALA A 195 23.77 4.18 7.27
C ALA A 195 23.10 3.99 5.90
N LEU A 196 22.28 2.93 5.74
CA LEU A 196 21.50 2.70 4.53
C LEU A 196 20.48 3.83 4.29
N MET A 197 19.91 4.40 5.35
CA MET A 197 18.99 5.54 5.27
C MET A 197 19.64 6.81 4.70
N PHE A 198 20.97 6.95 4.79
CA PHE A 198 21.72 8.07 4.22
C PHE A 198 22.19 7.86 2.77
N VAL A 199 21.95 6.69 2.18
CA VAL A 199 22.29 6.44 0.77
C VAL A 199 21.47 7.37 -0.13
N PRO A 200 22.10 8.15 -1.02
CA PRO A 200 21.40 9.07 -1.90
C PRO A 200 20.66 8.29 -2.99
N VAL A 201 19.35 8.50 -3.09
CA VAL A 201 18.49 7.90 -4.12
C VAL A 201 17.82 9.02 -4.92
N ARG A 202 17.75 8.84 -6.26
CA ARG A 202 17.04 9.77 -7.13
C ARG A 202 15.55 9.71 -6.86
N GLN A 203 14.95 10.83 -6.48
CA GLN A 203 13.50 10.89 -6.34
C GLN A 203 12.85 10.75 -7.72
N SER A 204 11.74 10.02 -7.78
CA SER A 204 10.92 9.98 -8.98
C SER A 204 9.45 10.01 -8.62
N VAL A 205 8.65 10.65 -9.48
CA VAL A 205 7.21 10.73 -9.35
C VAL A 205 6.56 10.31 -10.67
N LEU A 206 5.44 9.61 -10.57
CA LEU A 206 4.60 9.23 -11.70
C LEU A 206 3.41 10.17 -11.75
N ALA A 207 3.09 10.65 -12.94
CA ALA A 207 1.97 11.55 -13.17
C ALA A 207 1.31 11.29 -14.53
N PRO A 208 -0.02 11.42 -14.66
CA PRO A 208 -0.71 11.37 -15.94
C PRO A 208 -0.16 12.43 -16.90
N ALA A 209 -0.02 12.07 -18.17
CA ALA A 209 0.54 12.94 -19.18
C ALA A 209 -0.14 12.77 -20.54
N GLU A 210 -0.12 13.81 -21.34
CA GLU A 210 -0.74 13.89 -22.66
C GLU A 210 0.18 14.63 -23.64
N VAL A 211 0.28 14.10 -24.86
CA VAL A 211 0.96 14.77 -25.97
C VAL A 211 0.05 15.87 -26.48
N VAL A 212 0.48 17.12 -26.33
CA VAL A 212 -0.27 18.31 -26.74
C VAL A 212 0.50 19.09 -27.79
N ALA A 213 -0.20 19.89 -28.58
CA ALA A 213 0.45 20.85 -29.46
C ALA A 213 1.24 21.88 -28.62
N ARG A 214 2.44 22.25 -29.08
CA ARG A 214 3.28 23.25 -28.43
C ARG A 214 2.69 24.66 -28.51
N ALA A 215 2.30 25.06 -29.72
CA ALA A 215 1.78 26.41 -30.00
C ALA A 215 0.46 26.37 -30.79
N PRO A 216 -0.63 25.82 -30.22
CA PRO A 216 -1.93 25.80 -30.87
C PRO A 216 -2.47 27.23 -31.01
N MET A 217 -3.01 27.53 -32.18
CA MET A 217 -3.61 28.82 -32.50
C MET A 217 -5.13 28.71 -32.37
N ALA A 218 -5.70 29.47 -31.45
CA ALA A 218 -7.14 29.49 -31.25
C ALA A 218 -7.83 30.31 -32.36
N VAL A 219 -8.72 29.66 -33.10
CA VAL A 219 -9.63 30.28 -34.07
C VAL A 219 -10.84 30.77 -33.30
N ARG A 220 -10.96 32.09 -33.22
CA ARG A 220 -11.98 32.77 -32.40
C ARG A 220 -12.99 33.48 -33.26
N ALA A 221 -14.22 33.60 -32.76
CA ALA A 221 -15.27 34.38 -33.40
C ALA A 221 -14.84 35.86 -33.52
N PRO A 222 -14.72 36.40 -34.74
CA PRO A 222 -14.26 37.77 -34.96
C PRO A 222 -15.35 38.81 -34.73
N LEU A 223 -16.61 38.39 -34.58
CA LEU A 223 -17.79 39.19 -34.29
C LEU A 223 -18.85 38.30 -33.62
N GLN A 224 -19.83 38.91 -32.97
CA GLN A 224 -20.98 38.19 -32.40
C GLN A 224 -21.90 37.69 -33.52
N GLY A 225 -22.33 36.44 -33.44
CA GLY A 225 -23.20 35.83 -34.45
C GLY A 225 -23.61 34.42 -34.08
N VAL A 226 -24.24 33.72 -35.02
CA VAL A 226 -24.55 32.29 -34.90
C VAL A 226 -23.68 31.53 -35.88
N VAL A 227 -23.10 30.40 -35.47
CA VAL A 227 -22.34 29.55 -36.39
C VAL A 227 -23.33 28.88 -37.34
N ASP A 228 -23.16 29.12 -38.64
CA ASP A 228 -24.02 28.55 -39.69
C ASP A 228 -23.52 27.15 -40.09
N GLU A 229 -22.22 27.04 -40.37
CA GLU A 229 -21.59 25.77 -40.74
C GLU A 229 -20.15 25.65 -40.23
N ILE A 230 -19.71 24.41 -40.08
CA ILE A 230 -18.31 24.05 -39.91
C ILE A 230 -17.88 23.27 -41.15
N ALA A 231 -16.91 23.82 -41.89
CA ALA A 231 -16.47 23.30 -43.18
C ALA A 231 -15.37 22.22 -43.07
N VAL A 232 -14.94 21.90 -41.84
CA VAL A 232 -13.85 20.96 -41.55
C VAL A 232 -14.25 19.90 -40.53
N THR A 233 -13.61 18.75 -40.57
CA THR A 233 -13.81 17.68 -39.58
C THR A 233 -12.73 17.73 -38.49
N PRO A 234 -13.01 17.21 -37.28
CA PRO A 234 -11.99 17.06 -36.23
C PRO A 234 -10.77 16.29 -36.74
N SER A 235 -9.57 16.72 -36.34
CA SER A 235 -8.28 16.16 -36.75
C SER A 235 -7.98 16.24 -38.26
N GLN A 236 -8.76 17.01 -39.05
CA GLN A 236 -8.47 17.25 -40.45
C GLN A 236 -7.21 18.14 -40.60
N THR A 237 -6.38 17.83 -41.59
CA THR A 237 -5.28 18.71 -42.00
C THR A 237 -5.81 19.83 -42.89
N VAL A 238 -5.41 21.06 -42.60
CA VAL A 238 -5.84 22.28 -43.29
C VAL A 238 -4.66 23.12 -43.74
N GLU A 239 -4.85 23.82 -44.85
CA GLU A 239 -3.88 24.77 -45.40
C GLU A 239 -4.24 26.22 -45.00
N LYS A 240 -3.24 27.09 -45.00
CA LYS A 240 -3.41 28.52 -44.75
C LYS A 240 -4.41 29.12 -45.74
N GLY A 241 -5.42 29.80 -45.20
CA GLY A 241 -6.50 30.43 -45.95
C GLY A 241 -7.71 29.53 -46.18
N GLN A 242 -7.65 28.24 -45.85
CA GLN A 242 -8.78 27.33 -45.95
C GLN A 242 -9.91 27.75 -45.00
N LEU A 243 -11.16 27.64 -45.48
CA LEU A 243 -12.36 27.91 -44.68
C LEU A 243 -12.51 26.85 -43.59
N LEU A 244 -12.72 27.29 -42.36
CA LEU A 244 -12.88 26.44 -41.18
C LEU A 244 -14.33 26.45 -40.68
N ALA A 245 -14.90 27.63 -40.56
CA ALA A 245 -16.28 27.82 -40.12
C ALA A 245 -16.85 29.10 -40.72
N ALA A 246 -18.17 29.17 -40.85
CA ALA A 246 -18.88 30.37 -41.27
C ALA A 246 -19.94 30.76 -40.23
N LEU A 247 -20.07 32.06 -39.98
CA LEU A 247 -21.17 32.63 -39.22
C LEU A 247 -22.34 32.98 -40.16
N ASP A 248 -23.56 32.99 -39.64
CA ASP A 248 -24.74 33.43 -40.37
C ASP A 248 -24.55 34.86 -40.87
N VAL A 249 -24.53 34.98 -42.19
CA VAL A 249 -24.15 36.21 -42.91
C VAL A 249 -25.38 37.04 -43.33
N ARG A 250 -26.59 36.48 -43.25
CA ARG A 250 -27.80 37.04 -43.89
C ARG A 250 -28.14 38.46 -43.43
N ASP A 251 -28.05 38.73 -42.13
CA ASP A 251 -28.31 40.09 -41.60
C ASP A 251 -27.24 41.08 -42.06
N LEU A 252 -25.96 40.67 -42.08
CA LEU A 252 -24.86 41.53 -42.52
C LEU A 252 -24.90 41.82 -44.03
N GLU A 253 -25.29 40.84 -44.85
CA GLU A 253 -25.55 41.02 -46.28
C GLU A 253 -26.71 41.98 -46.53
N GLY A 254 -27.81 41.85 -45.79
CA GLY A 254 -28.94 42.78 -45.90
C GLY A 254 -28.54 44.22 -45.56
N ARG A 255 -27.73 44.41 -44.51
CA ARG A 255 -27.19 45.74 -44.13
C ARG A 255 -26.19 46.28 -45.16
N LEU A 256 -25.34 45.42 -45.72
CA LEU A 256 -24.40 45.81 -46.78
C LEU A 256 -25.16 46.29 -48.02
N GLU A 257 -26.22 45.59 -48.41
CA GLU A 257 -27.02 45.98 -49.57
C GLU A 257 -27.78 47.29 -49.33
N SER A 258 -28.35 47.48 -48.13
CA SER A 258 -28.95 48.75 -47.72
C SER A 258 -27.94 49.91 -47.76
N ALA A 259 -26.71 49.69 -47.28
CA ALA A 259 -25.64 50.69 -47.32
C ALA A 259 -25.21 51.02 -48.76
N ARG A 260 -25.16 50.03 -49.67
CA ARG A 260 -24.87 50.25 -51.10
C ARG A 260 -25.94 51.12 -51.76
N GLN A 261 -27.21 50.89 -51.44
CA GLN A 261 -28.31 51.73 -51.93
C GLN A 261 -28.21 53.16 -51.39
N ALA A 262 -27.89 53.33 -50.10
CA ALA A 262 -27.67 54.65 -49.51
C ALA A 262 -26.50 55.41 -50.17
N LEU A 263 -25.42 54.72 -50.50
CA LEU A 263 -24.31 55.28 -51.27
C LEU A 263 -24.75 55.71 -52.68
N ALA A 264 -25.53 54.88 -53.38
CA ALA A 264 -26.06 55.22 -54.71
C ALA A 264 -26.96 56.47 -54.68
N VAL A 265 -27.78 56.63 -53.64
CA VAL A 265 -28.58 57.85 -53.41
C VAL A 265 -27.68 59.05 -53.15
N ALA A 266 -26.69 58.92 -52.26
CA ALA A 266 -25.74 60.01 -51.95
C ALA A 266 -24.90 60.42 -53.17
N ASP A 267 -24.49 59.48 -54.02
CA ASP A 267 -23.79 59.77 -55.28
C ASP A 267 -24.71 60.49 -56.29
N ALA A 268 -26.01 60.19 -56.30
CA ALA A 268 -26.99 60.93 -57.12
C ALA A 268 -27.20 62.36 -56.60
N GLU A 269 -27.40 62.53 -55.28
CA GLU A 269 -27.51 63.86 -54.63
C GLU A 269 -26.26 64.71 -54.88
N LEU A 270 -25.07 64.11 -54.77
CA LEU A 270 -23.81 64.81 -55.02
C LEU A 270 -23.73 65.30 -56.47
N ARG A 271 -24.10 64.47 -57.45
CA ARG A 271 -24.12 64.87 -58.87
C ARG A 271 -25.12 66.00 -59.13
N GLN A 272 -26.30 65.94 -58.51
CA GLN A 272 -27.31 66.99 -58.62
C GLN A 272 -26.79 68.31 -58.03
N ASN A 273 -26.18 68.28 -56.84
CA ASN A 273 -25.64 69.48 -56.20
C ASN A 273 -24.42 70.04 -56.94
N GLN A 274 -23.59 69.18 -57.54
CA GLN A 274 -22.50 69.62 -58.42
C GLN A 274 -23.03 70.40 -59.61
N GLN A 275 -24.11 69.94 -60.25
CA GLN A 275 -24.74 70.65 -61.37
C GLN A 275 -25.34 72.00 -60.94
N GLN A 276 -25.98 72.07 -59.77
CA GLN A 276 -26.56 73.31 -59.25
C GLN A 276 -25.49 74.33 -58.82
N ALA A 277 -24.38 73.88 -58.24
CA ALA A 277 -23.27 74.75 -57.81
C ALA A 277 -22.53 75.42 -58.98
N LEU A 278 -22.73 74.96 -60.22
CA LEU A 278 -22.23 75.65 -61.42
C LEU A 278 -23.06 76.89 -61.79
N VAL A 279 -24.31 76.96 -61.32
CA VAL A 279 -25.28 78.01 -61.66
C VAL A 279 -25.50 79.00 -60.52
N ASP A 280 -25.40 78.55 -59.26
CA ASP A 280 -25.65 79.36 -58.06
C ASP A 280 -24.50 79.29 -57.05
N ASP A 281 -23.92 80.45 -56.73
CA ASP A 281 -22.80 80.59 -55.79
C ASP A 281 -23.17 80.21 -54.33
N ARG A 282 -24.45 80.33 -53.94
CA ARG A 282 -24.93 79.86 -52.62
C ARG A 282 -24.92 78.34 -52.48
N SER A 283 -24.99 77.62 -53.59
CA SER A 283 -25.02 76.16 -53.65
C SER A 283 -23.65 75.49 -53.43
N LYS A 284 -22.57 76.28 -53.31
CA LYS A 284 -21.24 75.76 -52.92
C LYS A 284 -21.20 75.20 -51.50
N ALA A 285 -22.01 75.73 -50.58
CA ALA A 285 -22.09 75.22 -49.21
C ALA A 285 -22.81 73.85 -49.12
N THR A 286 -23.84 73.64 -49.94
CA THR A 286 -24.58 72.36 -50.01
C THR A 286 -23.78 71.27 -50.70
N LEU A 287 -22.87 71.63 -51.60
CA LEU A 287 -21.92 70.70 -52.22
C LEU A 287 -21.01 70.03 -51.19
N ALA A 288 -20.43 70.80 -50.26
CA ALA A 288 -19.57 70.25 -49.20
C ALA A 288 -20.34 69.27 -48.29
N LEU A 289 -21.60 69.58 -47.96
CA LEU A 289 -22.46 68.69 -47.19
C LEU A 289 -22.78 67.40 -47.95
N ALA A 290 -23.07 67.47 -49.25
CA ALA A 290 -23.31 66.29 -50.09
C ALA A 290 -22.06 65.41 -50.24
N GLN A 291 -20.88 66.01 -50.34
CA GLN A 291 -19.60 65.29 -50.32
C GLN A 291 -19.42 64.55 -48.99
N GLY A 292 -19.73 65.21 -47.86
CA GLY A 292 -19.69 64.59 -46.53
C GLY A 292 -20.64 63.39 -46.41
N LYS A 293 -21.90 63.53 -46.87
CA LYS A 293 -22.87 62.43 -46.89
C LYS A 293 -22.39 61.23 -47.72
N ARG A 294 -21.85 61.50 -48.92
CA ARG A 294 -21.31 60.47 -49.80
C ARG A 294 -20.11 59.75 -49.18
N ALA A 295 -19.22 60.49 -48.51
CA ALA A 295 -18.10 59.90 -47.78
C ALA A 295 -18.56 59.04 -46.60
N GLN A 296 -19.59 59.46 -45.86
CA GLN A 296 -20.20 58.65 -44.80
C GLN A 296 -20.78 57.35 -45.35
N ALA A 297 -21.62 57.42 -46.40
CA ALA A 297 -22.24 56.24 -47.00
C ALA A 297 -21.19 55.27 -47.58
N ALA A 298 -20.11 55.78 -48.16
CA ALA A 298 -18.99 54.95 -48.64
C ALA A 298 -18.27 54.23 -47.49
N SER A 299 -18.13 54.90 -46.34
CA SER A 299 -17.55 54.31 -45.13
C SER A 299 -18.44 53.21 -44.54
N ASP A 300 -19.77 53.39 -44.58
CA ASP A 300 -20.72 52.38 -44.13
C ASP A 300 -20.67 51.13 -45.01
N VAL A 301 -20.57 51.29 -46.35
CA VAL A 301 -20.38 50.16 -47.28
C VAL A 301 -19.09 49.39 -46.97
N ASP A 302 -17.97 50.10 -46.79
CA ASP A 302 -16.69 49.48 -46.44
C ASP A 302 -16.74 48.74 -45.09
N PHE A 303 -17.42 49.32 -44.10
CA PHE A 303 -17.62 48.70 -42.79
C PHE A 303 -18.38 47.37 -42.90
N TYR A 304 -19.54 47.38 -43.57
CA TYR A 304 -20.34 46.16 -43.70
C TYR A 304 -19.67 45.12 -44.63
N ALA A 305 -18.94 45.56 -45.66
CA ALA A 305 -18.18 44.64 -46.52
C ALA A 305 -17.09 43.91 -45.72
N LYS A 306 -16.38 44.62 -44.83
CA LYS A 306 -15.41 44.02 -43.91
C LYS A 306 -16.07 43.13 -42.87
N ALA A 307 -17.26 43.48 -42.38
CA ALA A 307 -18.02 42.66 -41.45
C ALA A 307 -18.43 41.32 -42.08
N VAL A 308 -18.95 41.35 -43.32
CA VAL A 308 -19.26 40.16 -44.13
C VAL A 308 -18.00 39.32 -44.36
N ALA A 309 -16.88 39.92 -44.76
CA ALA A 309 -15.63 39.17 -44.96
C ALA A 309 -15.15 38.46 -43.68
N ARG A 310 -15.44 39.04 -42.50
CA ARG A 310 -15.10 38.47 -41.19
C ARG A 310 -16.06 37.36 -40.74
N THR A 311 -17.19 37.11 -41.40
CA THR A 311 -18.05 35.95 -41.03
C THR A 311 -17.41 34.62 -41.42
N GLN A 312 -16.48 34.63 -42.38
CA GLN A 312 -15.73 33.45 -42.80
C GLN A 312 -14.46 33.30 -41.97
N LEU A 313 -14.42 32.31 -41.09
CA LEU A 313 -13.25 31.98 -40.31
C LEU A 313 -12.33 31.09 -41.13
N ARG A 314 -11.12 31.58 -41.42
CA ARG A 314 -10.10 30.88 -42.21
C ARG A 314 -8.88 30.54 -41.37
N ALA A 315 -8.15 29.51 -41.76
CA ALA A 315 -6.90 29.12 -41.11
C ALA A 315 -5.79 30.17 -41.38
N GLU A 316 -5.11 30.68 -40.35
CA GLU A 316 -3.99 31.61 -40.55
C GLU A 316 -2.66 30.90 -40.88
N ARG A 317 -2.61 29.57 -40.68
CA ARG A 317 -1.46 28.70 -40.92
C ARG A 317 -1.91 27.28 -41.29
N ASP A 318 -0.99 26.51 -41.86
CA ASP A 318 -1.16 25.08 -42.08
C ASP A 318 -1.17 24.32 -40.73
N GLY A 319 -1.91 23.23 -40.64
CA GLY A 319 -1.94 22.40 -39.43
C GLY A 319 -3.11 21.43 -39.37
N ILE A 320 -3.37 20.87 -38.18
CA ILE A 320 -4.51 20.03 -37.87
C ILE A 320 -5.52 20.79 -37.01
N VAL A 321 -6.81 20.58 -37.29
CA VAL A 321 -7.91 21.22 -36.54
C VAL A 321 -8.27 20.39 -35.31
N LEU A 322 -8.33 21.04 -34.15
CA LEU A 322 -8.60 20.46 -32.85
C LEU A 322 -9.90 21.06 -32.26
N PHE A 323 -10.93 20.24 -32.19
CA PHE A 323 -12.22 20.48 -31.54
C PHE A 323 -12.96 19.14 -31.37
N ASP A 324 -14.02 19.13 -30.57
CA ASP A 324 -14.71 17.89 -30.17
C ASP A 324 -15.67 17.40 -31.28
N ASP A 325 -16.83 18.04 -31.45
CA ASP A 325 -17.85 17.65 -32.44
C ASP A 325 -18.35 18.89 -33.21
N PRO A 326 -18.44 18.85 -34.57
CA PRO A 326 -19.09 19.91 -35.35
C PRO A 326 -20.53 20.21 -34.94
N ALA A 327 -21.30 19.19 -34.52
CA ALA A 327 -22.71 19.33 -34.19
C ALA A 327 -22.96 20.23 -32.97
N ASP A 328 -21.99 20.31 -32.04
CA ASP A 328 -22.08 21.15 -30.85
C ASP A 328 -22.02 22.66 -31.17
N TRP A 329 -21.58 23.01 -32.37
CA TRP A 329 -21.36 24.39 -32.79
C TRP A 329 -22.39 24.87 -33.81
N ILE A 330 -22.84 24.02 -34.72
CA ILE A 330 -23.81 24.43 -35.75
C ILE A 330 -25.10 24.95 -35.08
N GLY A 331 -25.50 26.18 -35.40
CA GLY A 331 -26.65 26.86 -34.79
C GLY A 331 -26.38 27.48 -33.41
N LYS A 332 -25.17 27.36 -32.86
CA LYS A 332 -24.81 27.93 -31.55
C LYS A 332 -24.49 29.42 -31.67
N PRO A 333 -25.07 30.29 -30.80
CA PRO A 333 -24.67 31.69 -30.73
C PRO A 333 -23.28 31.82 -30.09
N VAL A 334 -22.42 32.65 -30.69
CA VAL A 334 -21.04 32.90 -30.24
C VAL A 334 -20.80 34.38 -29.96
N ALA A 335 -20.02 34.66 -28.93
CA ALA A 335 -19.59 36.02 -28.58
C ALA A 335 -18.26 36.40 -29.26
N LEU A 336 -18.00 37.70 -29.39
CA LEU A 336 -16.72 38.21 -29.87
C LEU A 336 -15.56 37.64 -29.04
N GLY A 337 -14.60 36.98 -29.69
CA GLY A 337 -13.43 36.38 -29.05
C GLY A 337 -13.67 34.98 -28.48
N GLU A 338 -14.88 34.43 -28.57
CA GLU A 338 -15.15 33.04 -28.17
C GLU A 338 -14.32 32.08 -29.03
N ARG A 339 -13.66 31.12 -28.38
CA ARG A 339 -12.81 30.12 -29.06
C ARG A 339 -13.69 29.00 -29.60
N ILE A 340 -13.77 28.89 -30.91
CA ILE A 340 -14.54 27.85 -31.61
C ILE A 340 -13.70 26.57 -31.73
N MET A 341 -12.47 26.71 -32.23
CA MET A 341 -11.56 25.59 -32.45
C MET A 341 -10.10 26.02 -32.32
N MET A 342 -9.16 25.09 -32.43
CA MET A 342 -7.72 25.39 -32.49
C MET A 342 -7.10 24.75 -33.73
N VAL A 343 -6.08 25.39 -34.29
CA VAL A 343 -5.24 24.84 -35.35
C VAL A 343 -3.83 24.70 -34.82
N ALA A 344 -3.23 23.53 -34.98
CA ALA A 344 -1.91 23.22 -34.47
C ALA A 344 -1.06 22.50 -35.51
N ASP A 345 0.26 22.68 -35.46
CA ASP A 345 1.17 21.86 -36.25
C ASP A 345 1.26 20.45 -35.64
N PRO A 346 0.97 19.36 -36.40
CA PRO A 346 1.07 18.00 -35.89
C PRO A 346 2.50 17.55 -35.55
N ALA A 347 3.53 18.20 -36.11
CA ALA A 347 4.93 17.90 -35.83
C ALA A 347 5.48 18.65 -34.60
N ASP A 348 4.93 19.83 -34.28
CA ASP A 348 5.38 20.66 -33.15
C ASP A 348 4.60 20.34 -31.86
N VAL A 349 5.05 19.28 -31.18
CA VAL A 349 4.40 18.71 -29.99
C VAL A 349 5.23 18.89 -28.71
N GLU A 350 4.53 19.02 -27.60
CA GLU A 350 5.07 19.03 -26.25
C GLU A 350 4.30 18.04 -25.38
N LEU A 351 4.89 17.68 -24.25
CA LEU A 351 4.24 16.87 -23.23
C LEU A 351 3.64 17.77 -22.17
N GLU A 352 2.34 17.65 -21.94
CA GLU A 352 1.67 18.21 -20.77
C GLU A 352 1.48 17.12 -19.72
N ILE A 353 1.96 17.36 -18.51
CA ILE A 353 1.92 16.43 -17.40
C ILE A 353 1.17 17.08 -16.25
N HIS A 354 0.25 16.34 -15.63
CA HIS A 354 -0.54 16.82 -14.49
C HIS A 354 0.03 16.23 -13.20
N LEU A 355 0.94 16.99 -12.56
CA LEU A 355 1.60 16.58 -11.32
C LEU A 355 0.73 16.90 -10.10
N SER A 356 0.20 15.88 -9.44
CA SER A 356 -0.61 16.03 -8.22
C SER A 356 0.14 16.83 -7.14
N VAL A 357 -0.57 17.73 -6.44
CA VAL A 357 0.01 18.57 -5.38
C VAL A 357 0.65 17.72 -4.27
N GLY A 358 0.04 16.60 -3.91
CA GLY A 358 0.57 15.69 -2.88
C GLY A 358 1.85 14.97 -3.29
N ASP A 359 2.10 14.84 -4.59
CA ASP A 359 3.26 14.16 -5.15
C ASP A 359 4.31 15.14 -5.70
N ALA A 360 4.09 16.46 -5.57
CA ALA A 360 5.02 17.49 -6.01
C ALA A 360 6.41 17.37 -5.35
N ILE A 361 7.45 17.26 -6.18
CA ILE A 361 8.86 17.21 -5.77
C ILE A 361 9.61 18.41 -6.35
N ALA A 362 10.77 18.72 -5.76
CA ALA A 362 11.71 19.63 -6.38
C ALA A 362 12.25 19.00 -7.67
N LEU A 363 11.94 19.63 -8.81
CA LEU A 363 12.42 19.23 -10.12
C LEU A 363 13.50 20.23 -10.57
N PRO A 364 14.72 19.79 -10.87
CA PRO A 364 15.75 20.66 -11.40
C PRO A 364 15.36 21.17 -12.80
N ALA A 365 15.96 22.28 -13.25
CA ALA A 365 15.81 22.71 -14.63
C ALA A 365 16.25 21.60 -15.59
N GLU A 366 15.50 21.40 -16.68
CA GLU A 366 15.77 20.35 -17.68
C GLU A 366 15.79 18.92 -17.12
N ALA A 367 15.09 18.68 -16.01
CA ALA A 367 14.93 17.34 -15.43
C ALA A 367 14.55 16.30 -16.50
N PRO A 368 15.21 15.12 -16.49
CA PRO A 368 14.86 14.06 -17.43
C PRO A 368 13.48 13.51 -17.09
N ILE A 369 12.70 13.23 -18.13
CA ILE A 369 11.34 12.69 -18.04
C ILE A 369 11.24 11.52 -19.02
N ARG A 370 10.48 10.48 -18.64
CA ARG A 370 10.13 9.38 -19.55
C ARG A 370 8.63 9.25 -19.62
N LEU A 371 8.08 9.34 -20.82
CA LEU A 371 6.67 9.11 -21.09
C LEU A 371 6.44 7.66 -21.48
N PHE A 372 5.57 6.98 -20.75
CA PHE A 372 5.07 5.66 -21.10
C PHE A 372 3.68 5.84 -21.70
N LEU A 373 3.55 5.71 -23.01
CA LEU A 373 2.26 5.82 -23.69
C LEU A 373 1.36 4.63 -23.35
N ASN A 374 0.06 4.87 -23.21
CA ASN A 374 -0.90 3.80 -22.97
C ASN A 374 -0.97 2.82 -24.16
N THR A 375 -0.69 3.32 -25.37
CA THR A 375 -0.66 2.54 -26.61
C THR A 375 0.63 1.73 -26.78
N ALA A 376 1.74 2.19 -26.19
CA ALA A 376 3.05 1.53 -26.30
C ALA A 376 3.83 1.66 -24.97
N PRO A 377 3.49 0.86 -23.94
CA PRO A 377 4.15 0.96 -22.63
C PRO A 377 5.59 0.45 -22.62
N ALA A 378 5.98 -0.39 -23.58
CA ALA A 378 7.31 -0.97 -23.67
C ALA A 378 8.38 0.02 -24.18
N ASP A 379 7.96 1.05 -24.93
CA ASP A 379 8.84 1.99 -25.62
C ASP A 379 8.67 3.39 -25.04
N PRO A 380 9.39 3.72 -23.94
CA PRO A 380 9.25 5.02 -23.30
C PRO A 380 9.87 6.13 -24.15
N LEU A 381 9.12 7.22 -24.36
CA LEU A 381 9.60 8.40 -25.05
C LEU A 381 10.38 9.31 -24.10
N PRO A 382 11.67 9.59 -24.35
CA PRO A 382 12.47 10.51 -23.54
C PRO A 382 12.05 11.97 -23.77
N ALA A 383 11.88 12.71 -22.68
CA ALA A 383 11.55 14.13 -22.67
C ALA A 383 12.38 14.90 -21.63
N THR A 384 12.44 16.21 -21.77
CA THR A 384 13.14 17.13 -20.88
C THR A 384 12.17 18.17 -20.33
N LEU A 385 12.28 18.47 -19.04
CA LEU A 385 11.43 19.46 -18.38
C LEU A 385 11.67 20.86 -18.94
N LEU A 386 10.60 21.54 -19.39
CA LEU A 386 10.66 22.95 -19.79
C LEU A 386 10.26 23.87 -18.64
N ARG A 387 9.09 23.61 -18.04
CA ARG A 387 8.55 24.46 -16.97
C ARG A 387 7.54 23.72 -16.10
N VAL A 388 7.47 24.12 -14.85
CA VAL A 388 6.43 23.74 -13.90
C VAL A 388 5.53 24.96 -13.67
N GLY A 389 4.22 24.80 -13.83
CA GLY A 389 3.27 25.87 -13.55
C GLY A 389 3.25 26.24 -12.07
N TYR A 390 3.19 27.54 -11.75
CA TYR A 390 3.20 28.03 -10.38
C TYR A 390 1.91 27.78 -9.59
N ARG A 391 0.79 27.60 -10.29
CA ARG A 391 -0.53 27.42 -9.68
C ARG A 391 -1.08 26.04 -10.03
N ALA A 392 -1.56 25.33 -9.02
CA ALA A 392 -2.32 24.10 -9.21
C ALA A 392 -3.71 24.44 -9.78
N ALA A 393 -4.15 23.66 -10.77
CA ALA A 393 -5.46 23.79 -11.40
C ALA A 393 -6.24 22.47 -11.26
N PRO A 394 -7.58 22.51 -11.28
CA PRO A 394 -8.37 21.29 -11.32
C PRO A 394 -8.12 20.55 -12.64
N THR A 395 -7.89 19.24 -12.52
CA THR A 395 -7.79 18.30 -13.63
C THR A 395 -9.20 17.83 -14.02
N ALA A 396 -9.36 17.17 -15.18
CA ALA A 396 -10.63 16.56 -15.58
C ALA A 396 -11.19 15.59 -14.51
N ASP A 397 -10.31 14.95 -13.75
CA ASP A 397 -10.66 14.03 -12.65
C ASP A 397 -11.01 14.75 -11.33
N GLY A 398 -11.05 16.08 -11.32
CA GLY A 398 -11.36 16.90 -10.13
C GLY A 398 -10.20 17.10 -9.14
N ALA A 399 -9.08 16.38 -9.31
CA ALA A 399 -7.89 16.55 -8.49
C ALA A 399 -7.10 17.82 -8.85
N MET A 400 -6.48 18.44 -7.85
CA MET A 400 -5.59 19.59 -8.05
C MET A 400 -4.20 19.12 -8.49
N ALA A 401 -3.74 19.63 -9.62
CA ALA A 401 -2.42 19.29 -10.17
C ALA A 401 -1.69 20.53 -10.73
N TYR A 402 -0.38 20.53 -10.62
CA TYR A 402 0.49 21.47 -11.32
C TYR A 402 0.64 21.03 -12.77
N ARG A 403 0.43 21.96 -13.70
CA ARG A 403 0.69 21.72 -15.13
C ARG A 403 2.18 21.83 -15.40
N VAL A 404 2.78 20.72 -15.76
CA VAL A 404 4.19 20.62 -16.12
C VAL A 404 4.28 20.47 -17.63
N ARG A 405 5.14 21.27 -18.28
CA ARG A 405 5.42 21.18 -19.72
C ARG A 405 6.81 20.64 -19.94
N ALA A 406 6.94 19.71 -20.88
CA ALA A 406 8.20 19.08 -21.23
C ALA A 406 8.35 18.96 -22.75
N ARG A 407 9.60 19.03 -23.23
CA ARG A 407 9.95 18.87 -24.65
C ARG A 407 10.36 17.43 -24.91
N LEU A 408 9.80 16.82 -25.94
CA LEU A 408 10.26 15.50 -26.42
C LEU A 408 11.67 15.64 -27.02
N THR A 409 12.51 14.63 -26.83
CA THR A 409 13.86 14.60 -27.42
C THR A 409 13.75 14.36 -28.93
N ASP A 410 14.74 14.78 -29.72
CA ASP A 410 14.72 14.64 -31.20
C ASP A 410 14.45 13.19 -31.67
N ASP A 411 14.98 12.20 -30.95
CA ASP A 411 14.73 10.77 -31.19
C ASP A 411 13.26 10.37 -30.96
N ALA A 412 12.63 10.96 -29.94
CA ALA A 412 11.20 10.75 -29.67
C ALA A 412 10.29 11.47 -30.68
N LEU A 413 10.74 12.60 -31.22
CA LEU A 413 10.07 13.35 -32.29
C LEU A 413 10.12 12.60 -33.63
N ALA A 414 11.15 11.79 -33.89
CA ALA A 414 11.24 10.95 -35.09
C ALA A 414 10.06 9.97 -35.21
N THR A 415 9.50 9.53 -34.08
CA THR A 415 8.32 8.66 -34.01
C THR A 415 7.00 9.40 -34.31
N GLN A 416 7.03 10.73 -34.47
CA GLN A 416 5.87 11.60 -34.73
C GLN A 416 4.64 11.26 -33.88
N PRO A 417 4.72 11.38 -32.54
CA PRO A 417 3.60 11.06 -31.67
C PRO A 417 2.43 12.00 -31.95
N ARG A 418 1.25 11.42 -32.20
CA ARG A 418 0.03 12.15 -32.49
C ARG A 418 -0.41 12.98 -31.27
N VAL A 419 -0.91 14.19 -31.52
CA VAL A 419 -1.57 15.02 -30.51
C VAL A 419 -2.77 14.25 -29.92
N GLY A 420 -2.96 14.34 -28.60
CA GLY A 420 -4.02 13.68 -27.86
C GLY A 420 -3.66 12.29 -27.31
N LEU A 421 -2.46 11.75 -27.60
CA LEU A 421 -2.01 10.51 -27.00
C LEU A 421 -1.76 10.67 -25.50
N LYS A 422 -2.35 9.77 -24.70
CA LYS A 422 -2.24 9.77 -23.24
C LYS A 422 -1.30 8.68 -22.74
N GLY A 423 -0.69 8.93 -21.59
CA GLY A 423 0.26 8.04 -20.95
C GLY A 423 0.54 8.41 -19.50
N THR A 424 1.54 7.77 -18.93
CA THR A 424 2.09 8.11 -17.62
C THR A 424 3.52 8.60 -17.78
N ALA A 425 3.81 9.80 -17.29
CA ALA A 425 5.15 10.34 -17.25
C ALA A 425 5.84 10.02 -15.92
N LYS A 426 7.09 9.57 -15.99
CA LYS A 426 8.00 9.44 -14.85
C LYS A 426 8.97 10.62 -14.86
N LEU A 427 8.84 11.49 -13.86
CA LEU A 427 9.71 12.65 -13.67
C LEU A 427 10.78 12.31 -12.64
N TYR A 428 12.03 12.64 -12.94
CA TYR A 428 13.15 12.43 -12.03
C TYR A 428 13.54 13.76 -11.36
N GLY A 429 13.48 13.80 -10.04
CA GLY A 429 13.91 14.94 -9.24
C GLY A 429 15.37 14.83 -8.78
N GLU A 430 15.74 15.67 -7.82
CA GLU A 430 17.06 15.63 -7.21
C GLU A 430 17.30 14.37 -6.37
N SER A 431 18.57 14.07 -6.10
CA SER A 431 18.95 12.99 -5.19
C SER A 431 18.62 13.40 -3.76
N THR A 432 17.82 12.59 -3.06
CA THR A 432 17.50 12.77 -1.64
C THR A 432 17.94 11.52 -0.87
N PRO A 433 18.38 11.63 0.40
CA PRO A 433 18.64 10.45 1.22
C PRO A 433 17.40 9.56 1.33
N LEU A 434 17.62 8.24 1.42
CA LEU A 434 16.58 7.22 1.39
C LEU A 434 15.49 7.42 2.47
N TYR A 435 15.84 7.90 3.67
CA TYR A 435 14.82 8.21 4.69
C TYR A 435 13.85 9.28 4.20
N GLY A 436 14.34 10.31 3.51
CA GLY A 436 13.54 11.40 3.00
C GLY A 436 12.63 10.96 1.85
N TYR A 437 13.04 9.94 1.09
CA TYR A 437 12.21 9.30 0.07
C TYR A 437 11.10 8.42 0.68
N LEU A 438 11.44 7.50 1.60
CA LEU A 438 10.50 6.54 2.20
C LEU A 438 9.50 7.20 3.15
N LEU A 439 9.98 8.11 4.00
CA LEU A 439 9.15 8.74 5.03
C LEU A 439 8.41 10.00 4.52
N ARG A 440 8.56 10.37 3.25
CA ARG A 440 7.96 11.59 2.69
C ARG A 440 6.45 11.70 2.92
N LYS A 441 5.69 10.69 2.46
CA LYS A 441 4.23 10.66 2.59
C LYS A 441 3.78 10.58 4.05
N PRO A 442 4.29 9.64 4.88
CA PRO A 442 3.85 9.57 6.28
C PRO A 442 4.23 10.81 7.09
N LEU A 443 5.41 11.42 6.85
CA LEU A 443 5.78 12.68 7.52
C LEU A 443 4.91 13.84 7.07
N ALA A 444 4.53 13.92 5.79
CA ALA A 444 3.62 14.94 5.30
C ALA A 444 2.23 14.80 5.94
N THR A 445 1.69 13.58 6.02
CA THR A 445 0.41 13.33 6.71
C THR A 445 0.49 13.61 8.21
N LEU A 446 1.60 13.23 8.85
CA LEU A 446 1.82 13.49 10.28
C LEU A 446 1.93 15.00 10.55
N ARG A 447 2.60 15.75 9.68
CA ARG A 447 2.70 17.21 9.77
C ARG A 447 1.33 17.87 9.67
N VAL A 448 0.53 17.48 8.68
CA VAL A 448 -0.85 17.98 8.53
C VAL A 448 -1.70 17.62 9.75
N TRP A 449 -1.57 16.38 10.26
CA TRP A 449 -2.31 15.94 11.45
C TRP A 449 -1.90 16.66 12.73
N LEU A 450 -0.61 16.96 12.88
CA LEU A 450 -0.04 17.74 13.99
C LEU A 450 -0.23 19.26 13.84
N GLY A 451 -0.69 19.73 12.68
CA GLY A 451 -0.88 21.16 12.39
C GLY A 451 0.41 21.98 12.28
N LEU A 452 1.53 21.33 11.91
CA LEU A 452 2.87 21.93 11.78
C LEU A 452 3.19 22.44 10.37
#